data_AF-A0A0D0AML9-F1
#
_entry.id   AF-A0A0D0AML9-F1
#
_cell.length_a   1.000
_cell.length_b   1.000
_cell.length_c   1.000
_cell.angle_alpha   90.00
_cell.angle_beta   90.00
_cell.angle_gamma   90.00
#
_symmetry.space_group_name_H-M   'P 1'
#
loop_
_entity.id
_entity.type
_entity.pdbx_description
1 polymer ?
#
loop_
_entity_poly.entity_id
_entity_poly.type
_entity_poly.pdbx_seq_one_letter_code
_entity_poly.pdbx_strand_id
1 'polypeptide(L)'
;MGDDGFPILPDHAEMDSDIRKAVVQAFLNWHYQDCSGKPKDPVPWKEVIPRHDQLIPPVYLPDGKKIREPSRMNRHEATELLDFWYNSQKNCRDAVFEFYGW
;
A
#
# COMPACT_ATOMS: atom_id res chain seq x y z
N MET A 1 1.05 -12.42 13.42
CA MET A 1 2.17 -11.63 12.86
C MET A 1 2.84 -12.52 11.84
N GLY A 2 3.11 -12.01 10.63
CA GLY A 2 4.04 -12.68 9.73
C GLY A 2 5.46 -12.51 10.25
N ASP A 3 6.30 -13.52 10.04
CA ASP A 3 7.66 -13.65 10.59
C ASP A 3 8.60 -12.46 10.26
N ASP A 4 8.25 -11.63 9.27
CA ASP A 4 9.04 -10.47 8.82
C ASP A 4 8.54 -9.09 9.33
N GLY A 5 7.55 -9.05 10.22
CA GLY A 5 7.04 -7.78 10.76
C GLY A 5 6.13 -6.98 9.82
N PHE A 6 6.12 -7.27 8.51
CA PHE A 6 5.22 -6.65 7.54
C PHE A 6 3.74 -7.07 7.72
N PRO A 7 2.78 -6.17 7.39
CA PRO A 7 1.36 -6.49 7.41
C PRO A 7 1.02 -7.47 6.30
N ILE A 8 0.55 -8.67 6.67
CA ILE A 8 0.07 -9.67 5.70
C ILE A 8 -1.26 -9.18 5.13
N LEU A 9 -1.36 -9.14 3.80
CA LEU A 9 -2.61 -8.83 3.12
C LEU A 9 -3.55 -10.05 3.19
N PRO A 10 -4.78 -9.90 3.71
CA PRO A 10 -5.76 -10.96 3.73
C PRO A 10 -6.27 -11.29 2.32
N ASP A 11 -6.84 -12.49 2.15
CA ASP A 11 -7.51 -12.84 0.90
C ASP A 11 -8.69 -11.88 0.66
N HIS A 12 -8.64 -11.17 -0.46
CA HIS A 12 -9.54 -10.07 -0.76
C HIS A 12 -10.57 -10.43 -1.85
N ALA A 13 -10.66 -11.71 -2.24
CA ALA A 13 -11.57 -12.15 -3.30
C ALA A 13 -13.03 -11.87 -2.94
N GLU A 14 -13.42 -12.15 -1.69
CA GLU A 14 -14.79 -11.98 -1.17
C GLU A 14 -15.04 -10.64 -0.46
N MET A 15 -14.01 -9.79 -0.30
CA MET A 15 -14.17 -8.52 0.42
C MET A 15 -14.99 -7.49 -0.36
N ASP A 16 -15.84 -6.76 0.36
CA ASP A 16 -16.52 -5.57 -0.15
C ASP A 16 -15.54 -4.44 -0.51
N SER A 17 -16.01 -3.50 -1.33
CA SER A 17 -15.23 -2.34 -1.77
C SER A 17 -14.67 -1.53 -0.60
N ASP A 18 -15.48 -1.28 0.43
CA ASP A 18 -15.06 -0.49 1.60
C ASP A 18 -14.00 -1.21 2.42
N ILE A 19 -14.12 -2.54 2.57
CA ILE A 19 -13.11 -3.36 3.25
C ILE A 19 -11.80 -3.33 2.46
N ARG A 20 -11.83 -3.49 1.13
CA ARG A 20 -10.62 -3.40 0.29
C ARG A 20 -9.90 -2.06 0.46
N LYS A 21 -10.63 -0.96 0.42
CA LYS A 21 -10.05 0.38 0.64
C LYS A 21 -9.45 0.52 2.04
N ALA A 22 -10.13 0.01 3.06
CA ALA A 22 -9.63 0.03 4.43
C ALA A 22 -8.34 -0.79 4.58
N VAL A 23 -8.25 -1.95 3.93
CA VAL A 23 -7.03 -2.78 3.91
C VAL A 23 -5.89 -2.04 3.21
N VAL A 24 -6.12 -1.47 2.02
CA VAL A 24 -5.13 -0.65 1.30
C VAL A 24 -4.65 0.51 2.19
N GLN A 25 -5.58 1.20 2.86
CA GLN A 25 -5.24 2.30 3.75
C GLN A 25 -4.40 1.86 4.95
N ALA A 26 -4.79 0.77 5.60
CA ALA A 26 -4.05 0.23 6.74
C ALA A 26 -2.63 -0.20 6.34
N PHE A 27 -2.51 -0.86 5.18
CA PHE A 27 -1.24 -1.30 4.61
C PHE A 27 -0.30 -0.11 4.36
N LEU A 28 -0.77 0.92 3.65
CA LEU A 28 0.02 2.12 3.36
C LEU A 28 0.38 2.90 4.63
N ASN A 29 -0.55 3.06 5.56
CA ASN A 29 -0.27 3.71 6.84
C ASN A 29 0.82 2.98 7.62
N TRP A 30 0.79 1.65 7.66
CA TRP A 30 1.81 0.88 8.34
C TRP A 30 3.19 1.13 7.73
N HIS A 31 3.33 1.05 6.41
CA HIS A 31 4.61 1.28 5.73
C HIS A 31 5.14 2.71 5.89
N TYR A 32 4.25 3.71 5.92
CA TYR A 32 4.66 5.08 6.21
C TYR A 32 5.10 5.26 7.66
N GLN A 33 4.39 4.66 8.62
CA GLN A 33 4.73 4.74 10.04
C GLN A 33 6.09 4.10 10.34
N ASP A 34 6.36 2.97 9.68
CA ASP A 34 7.62 2.26 9.73
C ASP A 34 8.76 3.13 9.17
N CYS A 35 8.63 3.60 7.93
CA CYS A 35 9.66 4.40 7.26
C CYS A 35 9.88 5.79 7.91
N SER A 36 8.80 6.51 8.23
CA SER A 36 8.89 7.85 8.82
C SER A 36 9.30 7.83 10.30
N GLY A 37 9.29 6.66 10.97
CA GLY A 37 9.49 6.57 12.42
C GLY A 37 8.44 7.31 13.24
N LYS A 38 7.30 7.67 12.64
CA LYS A 38 6.18 8.40 13.27
C LYS A 38 5.04 7.43 13.54
N PRO A 39 5.03 6.72 14.68
CA PRO A 39 3.98 5.78 14.98
C PRO A 39 2.63 6.50 15.06
N LYS A 40 1.60 5.92 14.44
CA LYS A 40 0.20 6.40 14.40
C LYS A 40 -0.09 7.57 13.45
N ASP A 41 0.89 8.09 12.73
CA ASP A 41 0.64 9.14 11.75
C ASP A 41 0.09 8.51 10.44
N PRO A 42 -1.00 9.03 9.86
CA PRO A 42 -1.50 8.54 8.58
C PRO A 42 -0.63 9.06 7.44
N VAL A 43 -0.64 8.37 6.29
CA VAL A 43 0.09 8.82 5.10
C VAL A 43 -0.33 10.25 4.73
N PRO A 44 0.61 11.21 4.62
CA PRO A 44 0.31 12.59 4.23
C PRO A 44 0.09 12.67 2.72
N TRP A 45 -1.10 12.28 2.25
CA TRP A 45 -1.44 12.25 0.82
C TRP A 45 -1.20 13.58 0.10
N LYS A 46 -1.33 14.71 0.80
CA LYS A 46 -1.04 16.05 0.23
C LYS A 46 0.42 16.21 -0.19
N GLU A 47 1.35 15.52 0.46
CA GLU A 47 2.77 15.52 0.13
C GLU A 47 3.14 14.35 -0.80
N VAL A 48 2.48 13.21 -0.61
CA VAL A 48 2.72 12.01 -1.43
C VAL A 48 2.28 12.20 -2.88
N ILE A 49 1.09 12.74 -3.12
CA ILE A 49 0.55 12.91 -4.49
C ILE A 49 1.47 13.73 -5.41
N PRO A 50 1.96 14.93 -5.03
CA PRO A 50 2.84 15.70 -5.91
C PRO A 50 4.24 15.10 -6.08
N ARG A 51 4.71 14.30 -5.11
CA ARG A 51 6.04 13.65 -5.12
C ARG A 51 5.96 12.15 -5.33
N HIS A 52 4.86 11.66 -5.89
CA HIS A 52 4.54 10.23 -5.95
C HIS A 52 5.69 9.42 -6.57
N ASP A 53 6.18 9.82 -7.73
CA ASP A 53 7.26 9.13 -8.45
C ASP A 53 8.63 9.20 -7.75
N GLN A 54 8.79 10.09 -6.74
CA GLN A 54 10.00 10.19 -5.92
C GLN A 54 9.88 9.36 -4.63
N LEU A 55 8.68 9.28 -4.07
CA LEU A 55 8.42 8.63 -2.78
C LEU A 55 7.97 7.19 -2.93
N ILE A 56 7.40 6.80 -4.07
CA ILE A 56 6.91 5.46 -4.34
C ILE A 56 7.54 4.98 -5.65
N PRO A 57 8.56 4.10 -5.55
CA PRO A 57 9.14 3.46 -6.72
C PRO A 57 8.09 2.74 -7.56
N PRO A 58 8.14 2.84 -8.90
CA PRO A 58 7.17 2.21 -9.79
C PRO A 58 7.20 0.67 -9.71
N VAL A 59 8.28 0.07 -9.20
CA VAL A 59 8.39 -1.38 -8.99
C VAL A 59 7.36 -1.92 -7.99
N TYR A 60 6.88 -1.10 -7.05
CA TYR A 60 5.89 -1.49 -6.05
C TYR A 60 4.45 -1.27 -6.50
N LEU A 61 4.25 -0.89 -7.76
CA LEU A 61 2.94 -0.56 -8.33
C LEU A 61 2.67 -1.36 -9.61
N PRO A 62 1.39 -1.62 -9.90
CA PRO A 62 1.02 -2.13 -11.21
C PRO A 62 1.39 -1.11 -12.32
N ASP A 63 1.73 -1.63 -13.49
CA ASP A 63 2.31 -0.86 -14.60
C ASP A 63 1.49 0.41 -14.93
N GLY A 64 2.16 1.56 -14.91
CA GLY A 64 1.55 2.86 -15.23
C GLY A 64 0.56 3.42 -14.20
N LYS A 65 0.39 2.78 -13.04
CA LYS A 65 -0.56 3.26 -12.01
C LYS A 65 0.10 4.18 -11.00
N LYS A 66 -0.71 5.11 -10.48
CA LYS A 66 -0.35 5.95 -9.34
C LYS A 66 -1.27 5.63 -8.17
N ILE A 67 -0.70 5.56 -6.97
CA ILE A 67 -1.47 5.50 -5.74
C ILE A 67 -2.13 6.85 -5.51
N ARG A 68 -3.42 6.79 -5.21
CA ARG A 68 -4.22 7.91 -4.75
C ARG A 68 -4.67 7.64 -3.31
N GLU A 69 -5.26 8.63 -2.67
CA GLU A 69 -5.83 8.43 -1.33
C GLU A 69 -6.85 7.26 -1.35
N PRO A 70 -6.76 6.27 -0.45
CA PRO A 70 -7.63 5.10 -0.43
C PRO A 70 -9.12 5.44 -0.39
N SER A 71 -9.49 6.49 0.35
CA SER A 71 -10.85 7.03 0.43
C SER A 71 -11.42 7.45 -0.93
N ARG A 72 -10.54 7.80 -1.88
CA ARG A 72 -10.86 8.23 -3.25
C ARG A 72 -10.65 7.14 -4.31
N MET A 73 -10.21 5.95 -3.93
CA MET A 73 -10.08 4.82 -4.86
C MET A 73 -11.44 4.23 -5.19
N ASN A 74 -11.56 3.69 -6.40
CA ASN A 74 -12.68 2.82 -6.77
C ASN A 74 -12.37 1.36 -6.41
N ARG A 75 -13.40 0.50 -6.37
CA ARG A 75 -13.23 -0.93 -6.09
C ARG A 75 -12.16 -1.59 -6.98
N HIS A 76 -12.19 -1.28 -8.27
CA HIS A 76 -11.26 -1.86 -9.24
C HIS A 76 -9.81 -1.49 -8.91
N GLU A 77 -9.53 -0.22 -8.64
CA GLU A 77 -8.18 0.24 -8.29
C GLU A 77 -7.66 -0.38 -6.99
N ALA A 78 -8.51 -0.43 -5.96
CA ALA A 78 -8.14 -1.08 -4.71
C ALA A 78 -7.87 -2.58 -4.90
N THR A 79 -8.62 -3.23 -5.79
CA THR A 79 -8.43 -4.66 -6.11
C THR A 79 -7.12 -4.90 -6.83
N GLU A 80 -6.80 -4.10 -7.85
CA GLU A 80 -5.53 -4.27 -8.59
C GLU A 80 -4.32 -4.04 -7.70
N LEU A 81 -4.36 -3.06 -6.79
CA LEU A 81 -3.28 -2.83 -5.83
C LEU A 81 -3.14 -4.00 -4.86
N LEU A 82 -4.25 -4.48 -4.29
CA LEU A 82 -4.24 -5.62 -3.38
C LEU A 82 -3.76 -6.90 -4.07
N ASP A 83 -4.22 -7.17 -5.29
CA ASP A 83 -3.79 -8.35 -6.07
C ASP A 83 -2.30 -8.30 -6.36
N PHE A 84 -1.80 -7.13 -6.81
CA PHE A 84 -0.39 -6.93 -7.07
C PHE A 84 0.47 -7.14 -5.82
N TRP A 85 0.12 -6.52 -4.69
CA TRP A 85 0.89 -6.67 -3.45
C TRP A 85 0.74 -8.06 -2.83
N TYR A 86 -0.45 -8.65 -2.86
CA TYR A 86 -0.69 -10.01 -2.36
C TYR A 86 0.11 -11.04 -3.17
N ASN A 87 0.14 -10.89 -4.50
CA ASN A 87 0.96 -11.73 -5.36
C ASN A 87 2.47 -11.46 -5.13
N SER A 88 2.85 -10.21 -4.87
CA SER A 88 4.23 -9.87 -4.48
C SER A 88 4.61 -10.52 -3.16
N GLN A 89 3.73 -10.56 -2.16
CA GLN A 89 3.96 -11.24 -0.86
C GLN A 89 4.14 -12.75 -1.03
N LYS A 90 3.47 -13.35 -2.02
CA LYS A 90 3.60 -14.79 -2.31
C LYS A 90 4.87 -15.14 -3.07
N ASN A 91 5.33 -14.28 -3.97
CA ASN A 91 6.43 -14.57 -4.88
C ASN A 91 7.79 -14.02 -4.40
N CYS A 92 7.81 -12.99 -3.57
CA CYS A 92 9.03 -12.35 -3.07
C CYS A 92 9.20 -12.57 -1.56
N ARG A 93 10.46 -12.71 -1.11
CA ARG A 93 10.86 -12.74 0.31
C ARG A 93 11.21 -11.35 0.87
N ASP A 94 11.05 -10.30 0.07
CA ASP A 94 11.50 -8.93 0.40
C ASP A 94 10.33 -7.96 0.58
N ALA A 95 10.61 -6.70 0.87
CA ALA A 95 9.61 -5.66 1.10
C ALA A 95 8.67 -5.51 -0.11
N VAL A 96 7.37 -5.71 0.12
CA VAL A 96 6.34 -5.63 -0.93
C VAL A 96 5.92 -4.19 -1.25
N PHE A 97 6.26 -3.26 -0.37
CA PHE A 97 6.02 -1.84 -0.53
C PHE A 97 6.92 -1.07 0.44
N GLU A 98 7.47 0.06 0.00
CA GLU A 98 8.23 0.97 0.86
C GLU A 98 8.09 2.41 0.36
N PHE A 99 7.99 3.36 1.29
CA PHE A 99 8.10 4.78 0.96
C PHE A 99 9.58 5.19 0.99
N TYR A 100 10.00 5.98 0.00
CA TYR A 100 11.34 6.55 -0.04
C TYR A 100 11.32 8.00 0.43
N GLY A 101 12.41 8.45 1.04
CA GLY A 101 12.65 9.87 1.32
C GLY A 101 11.90 10.44 2.54
N TRP A 102 11.62 9.60 3.54
CA TRP A 102 11.12 10.00 4.86
C TRP A 102 12.17 9.83 5.95
#